data_AF-A0A4V2PTP1-F1
#
_entry.id   AF-A0A4V2PTP1-F1
#
_cell.length_a   1.000
_cell.length_b   1.000
_cell.length_c   1.000
_cell.angle_alpha   90.00
_cell.angle_beta   90.00
_cell.angle_gamma   90.00
#
_symmetry.space_group_name_H-M   'P 1'
#
loop_
_entity.id
_entity.type
_entity.pdbx_description
1 polymer ?
#
loop_
_entity_poly.entity_id
_entity_poly.type
_entity_poly.pdbx_seq_one_letter_code
_entity_poly.pdbx_strand_id
1 'polypeptide(L)'
;MKNVFFKIALNIVLIFFISNKLYSNAAQPGVWNAGGTVFTMLHPEDSLSFKKVQMQQEKIYIQLYKGFAVVKGIYWFRNTTKDRSQFKMGYPVNGIYAGGETNLNQVSIDSLNEFKIKANSKWLPLLKQSYPELNNNNKNPIPFSDNWKVWEMTFQPNEIQIVEVYFIVNTNNAQVRKGYNVDNKNTFIYLLESGSVWQSPIENAAFYVQLMDGLLPTDINGISTGFNFKYSEKHKLYIGEKLNFSPTPKDNLVISYHNKEDEFLFNKILSNRNDLYLSINSLETLPKNGILLKKIDLGNPYAVKPNFSGFLPILLTYFVMYLPGIIIAILLIIFIRYMLKRRKLKINS
;
A
#
# COMPACT_ATOMS: atom_id res chain seq x y z
N MET A 1 5.10 -50.89 -37.08
CA MET A 1 5.80 -49.58 -37.02
C MET A 1 4.88 -48.37 -36.83
N LYS A 2 3.81 -48.17 -37.60
CA LYS A 2 2.88 -47.00 -37.44
C LYS A 2 2.35 -46.80 -36.02
N ASN A 3 1.92 -47.86 -35.34
CA ASN A 3 1.34 -47.77 -33.99
C ASN A 3 2.36 -47.45 -32.89
N VAL A 4 3.65 -47.73 -33.11
CA VAL A 4 4.72 -47.45 -32.14
C VAL A 4 5.10 -45.97 -32.22
N PHE A 5 5.25 -45.42 -33.42
CA PHE A 5 5.49 -43.99 -33.64
C PHE A 5 4.34 -43.12 -33.13
N PHE A 6 3.09 -43.56 -33.31
CA PHE A 6 1.92 -42.84 -32.79
C PHE A 6 1.92 -42.79 -31.25
N LYS A 7 2.24 -43.90 -30.57
CA LYS A 7 2.33 -43.96 -29.10
C LYS A 7 3.49 -43.13 -28.53
N ILE A 8 4.63 -43.08 -29.22
CA ILE A 8 5.78 -42.26 -28.79
C ILE A 8 5.45 -40.76 -28.96
N ALA A 9 4.87 -40.36 -30.09
CA ALA A 9 4.43 -38.99 -30.30
C ALA A 9 3.36 -38.56 -29.29
N LEU A 10 2.40 -39.42 -28.99
CA LEU A 10 1.35 -39.17 -27.99
C LEU A 10 1.95 -38.99 -26.58
N ASN A 11 2.92 -39.82 -26.20
CA ASN A 11 3.59 -39.70 -24.90
C ASN A 11 4.45 -38.44 -24.78
N ILE A 12 5.17 -38.04 -25.84
CA ILE A 12 5.93 -36.78 -25.85
C ILE A 12 4.97 -35.59 -25.70
N VAL A 13 3.83 -35.60 -26.40
CA VAL A 13 2.78 -34.58 -26.27
C VAL A 13 2.22 -34.57 -24.85
N LEU A 14 1.89 -35.72 -24.25
CA LEU A 14 1.40 -35.80 -22.88
C LEU A 14 2.42 -35.30 -21.85
N ILE A 15 3.71 -35.64 -21.98
CA ILE A 15 4.77 -35.14 -21.09
C ILE A 15 4.92 -33.62 -21.22
N PHE A 16 4.77 -33.07 -22.43
CA PHE A 16 4.79 -31.63 -22.68
C PHE A 16 3.56 -30.90 -22.10
N PHE A 17 2.39 -31.56 -22.02
CA PHE A 17 1.19 -30.99 -21.39
C PHE A 17 1.18 -31.13 -19.86
N ILE A 18 1.82 -32.16 -19.29
CA ILE A 18 1.87 -32.40 -17.84
C ILE A 18 2.92 -31.50 -17.14
N SER A 19 3.94 -31.02 -17.86
CA SER A 19 5.03 -30.20 -17.30
C SER A 19 4.68 -28.73 -17.04
N ASN A 20 3.49 -28.25 -17.44
CA ASN A 20 3.07 -26.85 -17.30
C ASN A 20 2.49 -26.46 -15.94
N LYS A 21 2.78 -27.20 -14.86
CA LYS A 21 2.26 -26.86 -13.51
C LYS A 21 3.11 -25.85 -12.72
N LEU A 22 4.12 -25.22 -13.33
CA LEU A 22 5.00 -24.26 -12.65
C LEU A 22 4.94 -22.89 -13.32
N TYR A 23 3.79 -22.21 -13.26
CA TYR A 23 3.73 -20.78 -13.57
C TYR A 23 4.00 -20.00 -12.28
N SER A 24 5.26 -19.58 -12.09
CA SER A 24 5.58 -18.55 -11.11
C SER A 24 5.01 -17.22 -11.62
N ASN A 25 4.11 -16.61 -10.85
CA ASN A 25 3.68 -15.24 -11.12
C ASN A 25 4.88 -14.30 -10.88
N ALA A 26 5.51 -13.80 -11.95
CA ALA A 26 6.67 -12.91 -11.86
C ALA A 26 6.31 -11.48 -11.41
N ALA A 27 5.05 -11.09 -11.53
CA ALA A 27 4.59 -9.76 -11.15
C ALA A 27 4.09 -9.74 -9.70
N GLN A 28 4.82 -9.01 -8.84
CA GLN A 28 4.54 -8.91 -7.41
C GLN A 28 3.23 -8.12 -7.17
N PRO A 29 2.24 -8.72 -6.47
CA PRO A 29 1.01 -8.01 -6.10
C PRO A 29 1.31 -6.99 -5.00
N GLY A 30 0.72 -5.80 -5.11
CA GLY A 30 1.02 -4.70 -4.20
C GLY A 30 0.34 -3.39 -4.58
N VAL A 31 0.43 -2.42 -3.67
CA VAL A 31 0.12 -1.02 -3.94
C VAL A 31 1.42 -0.26 -4.09
N TRP A 32 1.59 0.41 -5.21
CA TRP A 32 2.77 1.20 -5.52
C TRP A 32 2.41 2.67 -5.51
N ASN A 33 3.34 3.51 -5.10
CA ASN A 33 3.25 4.96 -5.19
C ASN A 33 2.04 5.57 -4.47
N ALA A 34 1.64 4.97 -3.35
CA ALA A 34 0.55 5.47 -2.53
C ALA A 34 0.97 6.73 -1.76
N GLY A 35 -0.01 7.61 -1.51
CA GLY A 35 0.15 8.67 -0.53
C GLY A 35 -0.03 8.08 0.85
N GLY A 36 0.91 8.30 1.76
CA GLY A 36 0.79 7.68 3.08
C GLY A 36 1.96 7.93 3.99
N THR A 37 1.97 7.29 5.15
CA THR A 37 3.11 7.38 6.07
C THR A 37 3.17 6.24 7.11
N VAL A 38 4.27 6.22 7.86
CA VAL A 38 4.62 5.24 8.92
C VAL A 38 5.21 5.96 10.12
N PHE A 39 4.82 5.60 11.34
CA PHE A 39 5.34 6.25 12.54
C PHE A 39 6.26 5.34 13.36
N THR A 40 7.53 5.70 13.56
CA THR A 40 8.47 4.83 14.30
C THR A 40 9.54 5.60 15.10
N MET A 41 10.12 4.91 16.08
CA MET A 41 11.45 5.25 16.63
C MET A 41 12.52 4.97 15.58
N LEU A 42 13.53 5.83 15.52
CA LEU A 42 14.46 5.86 14.38
C LEU A 42 15.81 5.24 14.64
N HIS A 43 16.34 5.36 15.85
CA HIS A 43 17.76 5.10 16.09
C HIS A 43 18.01 3.88 16.97
N PRO A 44 19.01 3.03 16.62
CA PRO A 44 19.43 1.91 17.46
C PRO A 44 19.93 2.35 18.85
N GLU A 45 20.54 3.53 18.99
CA GLU A 45 20.91 4.08 20.29
C GLU A 45 19.68 4.40 21.16
N ASP A 46 18.55 4.71 20.54
CA ASP A 46 17.26 4.89 21.21
C ASP A 46 16.56 3.55 21.52
N SER A 47 17.20 2.40 21.21
CA SER A 47 16.67 1.06 21.52
C SER A 47 16.40 0.86 23.02
N LEU A 48 17.17 1.52 23.88
CA LEU A 48 16.97 1.52 25.32
C LEU A 48 15.66 2.18 25.75
N SER A 49 15.01 2.96 24.88
CA SER A 49 13.70 3.57 25.08
C SER A 49 12.55 2.72 24.52
N PHE A 50 12.83 1.59 23.86
CA PHE A 50 11.78 0.69 23.35
C PHE A 50 10.91 0.20 24.49
N LYS A 51 9.60 0.14 24.25
CA LYS A 51 8.61 -0.34 25.21
C LYS A 51 8.55 0.42 26.55
N LYS A 52 9.20 1.58 26.67
CA LYS A 52 9.10 2.48 27.85
C LYS A 52 8.00 3.53 27.72
N VAL A 53 7.57 3.80 26.48
CA VAL A 53 6.45 4.70 26.19
C VAL A 53 5.32 3.90 25.57
N GLN A 54 4.13 4.08 26.12
CA GLN A 54 2.88 3.48 25.64
C GLN A 54 2.07 4.53 24.88
N MET A 55 1.53 4.15 23.73
CA MET A 55 0.51 4.95 23.05
C MET A 55 -0.85 4.59 23.66
N GLN A 56 -1.42 5.49 24.47
CA GLN A 56 -2.72 5.26 25.10
C GLN A 56 -3.85 5.50 24.09
N GLN A 57 -3.75 6.60 23.33
CA GLN A 57 -4.76 6.96 22.37
C GLN A 57 -4.14 7.43 21.05
N GLU A 58 -4.77 7.04 19.94
CA GLU A 58 -4.51 7.54 18.60
C GLU A 58 -5.83 8.00 17.97
N LYS A 59 -5.85 9.22 17.43
CA LYS A 59 -6.95 9.75 16.63
C LYS A 59 -6.39 10.27 15.32
N ILE A 60 -6.72 9.59 14.23
CA ILE A 60 -6.26 9.96 12.89
C ILE A 60 -7.44 10.52 12.10
N TYR A 61 -7.32 11.78 11.71
CA TYR A 61 -8.25 12.48 10.84
C TYR A 61 -7.64 12.53 9.44
N ILE A 62 -8.43 12.13 8.45
CA ILE A 62 -8.03 12.07 7.05
C ILE A 62 -9.13 12.75 6.25
N GLN A 63 -8.76 13.74 5.44
CA GLN A 63 -9.61 14.29 4.40
C GLN A 63 -9.11 13.79 3.05
N LEU A 64 -9.94 13.02 2.35
CA LEU A 64 -9.65 12.53 1.00
C LEU A 64 -10.16 13.54 -0.02
N TYR A 65 -9.29 13.91 -0.96
CA TYR A 65 -9.56 14.78 -2.09
C TYR A 65 -9.18 14.04 -3.37
N LYS A 66 -9.67 14.48 -4.53
CA LYS A 66 -9.25 13.90 -5.81
C LYS A 66 -7.75 14.18 -6.03
N GLY A 67 -6.94 13.12 -5.95
CA GLY A 67 -5.50 13.13 -6.17
C GLY A 67 -4.61 13.39 -4.94
N PHE A 68 -5.18 13.72 -3.76
CA PHE A 68 -4.40 13.90 -2.54
C PHE A 68 -5.18 13.62 -1.25
N ALA A 69 -4.46 13.54 -0.13
CA ALA A 69 -5.06 13.50 1.19
C ALA A 69 -4.37 14.49 2.13
N VAL A 70 -5.16 15.04 3.05
CA VAL A 70 -4.69 15.86 4.17
C VAL A 70 -4.89 15.03 5.43
N VAL A 71 -3.88 14.97 6.29
CA VAL A 71 -3.90 14.13 7.48
C VAL A 71 -3.54 14.93 8.71
N LYS A 72 -4.27 14.69 9.79
CA LYS A 72 -3.98 15.13 11.14
C LYS A 72 -4.00 13.93 12.06
N GLY A 73 -2.87 13.61 12.68
CA GLY A 73 -2.78 12.59 13.72
C GLY A 73 -2.69 13.24 15.10
N ILE A 74 -3.38 12.69 16.09
CA ILE A 74 -3.26 13.07 17.50
C ILE A 74 -2.96 11.83 18.33
N TYR A 75 -1.89 11.90 19.11
CA TYR A 75 -1.37 10.77 19.88
C TYR A 75 -1.20 11.16 21.33
N TRP A 76 -1.63 10.29 22.24
CA TRP A 76 -1.38 10.40 23.67
C TRP A 76 -0.33 9.37 24.05
N PHE A 77 0.88 9.85 24.32
CA PHE A 77 2.00 9.01 24.73
C PHE A 77 2.23 9.12 26.22
N ARG A 78 2.32 7.99 26.90
CA ARG A 78 2.63 7.90 28.33
C ARG A 78 3.98 7.24 28.53
N ASN A 79 4.89 7.92 29.22
CA ASN A 79 6.06 7.25 29.78
C ASN A 79 5.60 6.36 30.95
N THR A 80 5.81 5.06 30.87
CA THR A 80 5.36 4.10 31.88
C THR A 80 6.42 3.79 32.93
N THR A 81 7.61 4.38 32.77
CA THR A 81 8.75 4.18 33.65
C THR A 81 8.86 5.27 34.71
N LYS A 82 9.65 4.98 35.74
CA LYS A 82 10.02 5.97 36.78
C LYS A 82 11.20 6.85 36.37
N ASP A 83 11.78 6.61 35.20
CA ASP A 83 12.94 7.31 34.69
C ASP A 83 12.55 8.30 33.59
N ARG A 84 13.39 9.31 33.39
CA ARG A 84 13.27 10.21 32.24
C ARG A 84 13.59 9.43 30.97
N SER A 85 12.75 9.54 29.96
CA SER A 85 12.98 8.95 28.63
C SER A 85 13.20 10.06 27.60
N GLN A 86 14.23 9.94 26.78
CA GLN A 86 14.51 10.86 25.68
C GLN A 86 14.87 10.03 24.46
N PHE A 87 14.25 10.33 23.33
CA PHE A 87 14.51 9.62 22.07
C PHE A 87 14.02 10.43 20.88
N LYS A 88 14.54 10.10 19.71
CA LYS A 88 14.13 10.68 18.44
C LYS A 88 13.05 9.84 17.78
N MET A 89 12.15 10.54 17.11
CA MET A 89 10.99 9.97 16.44
C MET A 89 10.96 10.48 15.01
N GLY A 90 10.35 9.72 14.11
CA GLY A 90 10.21 10.21 12.74
C GLY A 90 9.10 9.57 11.92
N TYR A 91 8.83 10.26 10.82
CA TYR A 91 8.07 9.75 9.68
C TYR A 91 8.96 9.64 8.45
N PRO A 92 8.91 8.53 7.71
CA PRO A 92 9.58 8.41 6.42
C PRO A 92 8.86 9.25 5.38
N VAL A 93 9.62 9.84 4.47
CA VAL A 93 9.11 10.59 3.31
C VAL A 93 8.66 9.63 2.22
N ASN A 94 9.40 8.54 2.02
CA ASN A 94 9.06 7.41 1.16
C ASN A 94 9.59 6.09 1.75
N GLY A 95 9.05 4.96 1.30
CA GLY A 95 9.49 3.66 1.77
C GLY A 95 8.67 2.48 1.24
N ILE A 96 9.23 1.28 1.41
CA ILE A 96 8.65 0.02 0.96
C ILE A 96 8.33 -0.84 2.19
N TYR A 97 7.09 -1.32 2.30
CA TYR A 97 6.56 -2.03 3.47
C TYR A 97 5.73 -3.25 3.09
N ALA A 98 5.44 -4.11 4.06
CA ALA A 98 4.58 -5.27 3.85
C ALA A 98 3.11 -4.84 3.70
N GLY A 99 2.38 -5.43 2.74
CA GLY A 99 0.98 -5.07 2.48
C GLY A 99 -0.05 -5.72 3.42
N GLY A 100 0.40 -6.59 4.33
CA GLY A 100 -0.40 -7.13 5.43
C GLY A 100 -1.48 -8.17 5.11
N GLU A 101 -1.75 -8.46 3.84
CA GLU A 101 -2.48 -9.66 3.43
C GLU A 101 -1.56 -10.71 2.82
N THR A 102 -1.97 -11.98 2.86
CA THR A 102 -1.20 -13.13 2.31
C THR A 102 -0.93 -13.04 0.81
N ASN A 103 -1.67 -12.19 0.08
CA ASN A 103 -1.54 -11.98 -1.36
C ASN A 103 -1.00 -10.58 -1.72
N LEU A 104 -0.52 -9.80 -0.74
CA LEU A 104 0.05 -8.46 -0.94
C LEU A 104 1.45 -8.41 -0.38
N ASN A 105 2.42 -8.48 -1.29
CA ASN A 105 3.81 -8.56 -0.88
C ASN A 105 4.41 -7.17 -0.61
N GLN A 106 3.79 -6.09 -1.07
CA GLN A 106 4.42 -4.76 -1.00
C GLN A 106 3.46 -3.57 -1.03
N VAL A 107 3.80 -2.55 -0.24
CA VAL A 107 3.27 -1.20 -0.26
C VAL A 107 4.42 -0.21 -0.44
N SER A 108 4.36 0.68 -1.43
CA SER A 108 5.29 1.81 -1.57
C SER A 108 4.60 3.13 -1.23
N ILE A 109 5.25 3.92 -0.38
CA ILE A 109 4.87 5.30 -0.05
C ILE A 109 5.86 6.23 -0.74
N ASP A 110 5.37 7.26 -1.42
CA ASP A 110 6.22 8.07 -2.31
C ASP A 110 6.48 9.50 -1.86
N SER A 111 5.66 10.06 -0.98
CA SER A 111 5.86 11.43 -0.53
C SER A 111 5.17 11.76 0.79
N LEU A 112 5.82 12.64 1.56
CA LEU A 112 5.30 13.28 2.76
C LEU A 112 5.59 14.78 2.70
N ASN A 113 4.56 15.60 2.49
CA ASN A 113 4.71 17.03 2.22
C ASN A 113 4.10 17.88 3.32
N GLU A 114 4.64 19.10 3.47
CA GLU A 114 4.16 20.10 4.43
C GLU A 114 4.08 19.59 5.88
N PHE A 115 4.93 18.62 6.23
CA PHE A 115 4.92 17.99 7.55
C PHE A 115 5.16 19.02 8.66
N LYS A 116 4.28 19.05 9.66
CA LYS A 116 4.41 19.86 10.85
C LYS A 116 3.99 19.05 12.07
N ILE A 117 4.59 19.38 13.21
CA ILE A 117 4.35 18.67 14.46
C ILE A 117 4.35 19.65 15.64
N LYS A 118 3.46 19.40 16.60
CA LYS A 118 3.46 20.06 17.89
C LYS A 118 3.30 19.05 19.02
N ALA A 119 3.92 19.32 20.16
CA ALA A 119 3.73 18.58 21.39
C ALA A 119 3.22 19.53 22.47
N ASN A 120 2.17 19.13 23.20
CA ASN A 120 1.55 19.93 24.26
C ASN A 120 1.28 21.38 23.81
N SER A 121 0.69 21.53 22.61
CA SER A 121 0.38 22.81 21.95
C SER A 121 1.58 23.66 21.49
N LYS A 122 2.82 23.19 21.62
CA LYS A 122 4.03 23.88 21.15
C LYS A 122 4.57 23.25 19.88
N TRP A 123 4.75 24.05 18.82
CA TRP A 123 5.38 23.60 17.58
C TRP A 123 6.82 23.15 17.85
N LEU A 124 7.17 21.96 17.35
CA LEU A 124 8.52 21.42 17.48
C LEU A 124 9.30 21.67 16.19
N PRO A 125 10.59 21.99 16.30
CA PRO A 125 11.47 22.04 15.13
C PRO A 125 11.71 20.63 14.60
N LEU A 126 11.79 20.50 13.29
CA LEU A 126 12.28 19.28 12.66
C LEU A 126 13.81 19.30 12.68
N LEU A 127 14.40 18.17 13.07
CA LEU A 127 15.82 17.96 13.02
C LEU A 127 16.23 17.68 11.58
N LYS A 128 17.11 18.52 11.04
CA LYS A 128 17.87 18.20 9.83
C LYS A 128 18.99 17.27 10.26
N GLN A 129 18.86 15.99 9.97
CA GLN A 129 19.96 15.06 10.12
C GLN A 129 20.54 14.77 8.74
N SER A 130 21.83 14.45 8.69
CA SER A 130 22.53 13.94 7.52
C SER A 130 23.20 12.66 7.99
N TYR A 131 22.87 11.51 7.39
CA TYR A 131 23.34 10.18 7.82
C TYR A 131 24.22 9.57 6.74
N PRO A 132 25.45 10.10 6.53
CA PRO A 132 26.34 9.60 5.50
C PRO A 132 26.67 8.11 5.67
N GLU A 133 26.75 7.60 6.90
CA GLU A 133 26.97 6.16 7.17
C GLU A 133 25.85 5.24 6.66
N LEU A 134 24.59 5.70 6.61
CA LEU A 134 23.46 4.95 6.04
C LEU A 134 23.37 5.13 4.51
N ASN A 135 24.18 6.02 3.93
CA ASN A 135 24.25 6.32 2.50
C ASN A 135 25.41 5.59 1.80
N ASN A 136 26.19 4.77 2.52
CA ASN A 136 27.40 4.13 2.01
C ASN A 136 27.17 2.89 1.13
N ASN A 137 25.92 2.53 0.84
CA ASN A 137 25.63 1.47 -0.12
C ASN A 137 25.31 2.08 -1.48
N ASN A 138 26.19 1.86 -2.47
CA ASN A 138 26.04 2.18 -3.90
C ASN A 138 24.77 1.60 -4.58
N LYS A 139 23.85 1.00 -3.81
CA LYS A 139 22.58 0.42 -4.25
C LYS A 139 21.35 1.24 -3.85
N ASN A 140 21.47 2.22 -2.95
CA ASN A 140 20.37 3.08 -2.53
C ASN A 140 20.61 4.52 -3.00
N PRO A 141 19.91 5.01 -4.05
CA PRO A 141 20.14 6.33 -4.63
C PRO A 141 19.58 7.50 -3.81
N ILE A 142 18.95 7.26 -2.65
CA ILE A 142 18.36 8.31 -1.80
C ILE A 142 18.98 8.22 -0.40
N PRO A 143 19.60 9.31 0.09
CA PRO A 143 20.10 9.39 1.46
C PRO A 143 19.02 9.05 2.49
N PHE A 144 19.32 8.15 3.45
CA PHE A 144 18.38 7.82 4.54
C PHE A 144 17.96 9.08 5.31
N SER A 145 18.83 10.07 5.43
CA SER A 145 18.56 11.30 6.15
C SER A 145 17.63 12.31 5.46
N ASP A 146 17.62 12.32 4.13
CA ASP A 146 16.69 13.17 3.35
C ASP A 146 15.30 12.54 3.28
N ASN A 147 15.21 11.25 3.63
CA ASN A 147 14.01 10.45 3.58
C ASN A 147 13.22 10.43 4.90
N TRP A 148 13.55 11.25 5.91
CA TRP A 148 12.79 11.27 7.17
C TRP A 148 12.50 12.68 7.68
N LYS A 149 11.34 12.85 8.31
CA LYS A 149 10.99 14.00 9.13
C LYS A 149 11.20 13.61 10.58
N VAL A 150 12.28 14.10 11.18
CA VAL A 150 12.73 13.70 12.52
C VAL A 150 12.49 14.81 13.52
N TRP A 151 12.10 14.46 14.75
CA TRP A 151 12.08 15.35 15.90
C TRP A 151 12.50 14.59 17.15
N GLU A 152 12.75 15.31 18.23
CA GLU A 152 13.12 14.73 19.51
C GLU A 152 12.02 14.98 20.54
N MET A 153 11.80 13.98 21.39
CA MET A 153 10.85 14.04 22.49
C MET A 153 11.56 13.69 23.79
N THR A 154 11.20 14.39 24.86
CA THR A 154 11.68 14.12 26.21
C THR A 154 10.48 13.96 27.12
N PHE A 155 10.34 12.79 27.74
CA PHE A 155 9.29 12.45 28.68
C PHE A 155 9.82 12.40 30.11
N GLN A 156 9.16 13.11 31.02
CA GLN A 156 9.35 12.95 32.46
C GLN A 156 8.74 11.61 32.92
N PRO A 157 9.16 11.09 34.09
CA PRO A 157 8.56 9.90 34.68
C PRO A 157 7.04 10.01 34.77
N ASN A 158 6.31 8.99 34.29
CA ASN A 158 4.84 8.95 34.28
C ASN A 158 4.14 10.07 33.48
N GLU A 159 4.87 10.89 32.73
CA GLU A 159 4.28 11.99 31.96
C GLU A 159 3.44 11.47 30.79
N ILE A 160 2.34 12.16 30.54
CA ILE A 160 1.56 12.03 29.31
C ILE A 160 1.83 13.25 28.44
N GLN A 161 2.23 13.04 27.19
CA GLN A 161 2.37 14.09 26.19
C GLN A 161 1.41 13.87 25.04
N ILE A 162 0.79 14.97 24.60
CA ILE A 162 -0.11 14.99 23.46
C ILE A 162 0.67 15.50 22.26
N VAL A 163 0.80 14.66 21.24
CA VAL A 163 1.49 14.98 20.00
C VAL A 163 0.47 15.12 18.89
N GLU A 164 0.55 16.22 18.14
CA GLU A 164 -0.25 16.42 16.94
C GLU A 164 0.66 16.56 15.72
N VAL A 165 0.35 15.83 14.66
CA VAL A 165 1.09 15.82 13.40
C VAL A 165 0.17 16.20 12.25
N TYR A 166 0.71 16.90 11.27
CA TYR A 166 0.00 17.36 10.09
C TYR A 166 0.84 17.08 8.87
N PHE A 167 0.24 16.57 7.81
CA PHE A 167 0.92 16.41 6.53
C PHE A 167 -0.07 16.31 5.37
N ILE A 168 0.46 16.48 4.17
CA ILE A 168 -0.28 16.36 2.90
C ILE A 168 0.45 15.35 2.02
N VAL A 169 -0.28 14.42 1.42
CA VAL A 169 0.28 13.37 0.56
C VAL A 169 -0.39 13.36 -0.81
N ASN A 170 0.41 13.12 -1.85
CA ASN A 170 -0.10 12.85 -3.18
C ASN A 170 -0.59 11.41 -3.23
N THR A 171 -1.85 11.20 -3.62
CA THR A 171 -2.45 9.85 -3.77
C THR A 171 -2.66 9.48 -5.24
N ASN A 172 -2.51 10.43 -6.16
CA ASN A 172 -2.83 10.32 -7.59
C ASN A 172 -1.85 9.44 -8.40
N ASN A 173 -0.63 9.26 -7.91
CA ASN A 173 0.40 8.48 -8.60
C ASN A 173 0.29 6.98 -8.33
N ALA A 174 -0.67 6.56 -7.50
CA ALA A 174 -0.75 5.21 -7.02
C ALA A 174 -1.18 4.20 -8.09
N GLN A 175 -0.63 2.98 -7.97
CA GLN A 175 -0.96 1.84 -8.81
C GLN A 175 -1.27 0.62 -7.96
N VAL A 176 -2.42 -0.01 -8.19
CA VAL A 176 -2.77 -1.28 -7.56
C VAL A 176 -2.54 -2.40 -8.57
N ARG A 177 -1.73 -3.39 -8.19
CA ARG A 177 -1.31 -4.49 -9.06
C ARG A 177 -1.74 -5.84 -8.50
N LYS A 178 -2.31 -6.69 -9.38
CA LYS A 178 -2.62 -8.09 -9.11
C LYS A 178 -2.23 -8.95 -10.30
N GLY A 179 -1.11 -9.67 -10.18
CA GLY A 179 -0.48 -10.34 -11.32
C GLY A 179 -0.05 -9.31 -12.37
N TYR A 180 -0.39 -9.55 -13.64
CA TYR A 180 -0.10 -8.64 -14.75
C TYR A 180 -1.12 -7.52 -14.92
N ASN A 181 -2.22 -7.52 -14.17
CA ASN A 181 -3.19 -6.43 -14.21
C ASN A 181 -2.72 -5.27 -13.32
N VAL A 182 -2.87 -4.04 -13.83
CA VAL A 182 -2.55 -2.79 -13.14
C VAL A 182 -3.76 -1.87 -13.24
N ASP A 183 -4.11 -1.23 -12.14
CA ASP A 183 -5.18 -0.24 -12.03
C ASP A 183 -4.62 1.04 -11.40
N ASN A 184 -4.71 2.16 -12.13
CA ASN A 184 -4.22 3.47 -11.70
C ASN A 184 -5.37 4.23 -11.06
N LYS A 185 -5.31 4.37 -9.73
CA LYS A 185 -6.39 4.97 -8.93
C LYS A 185 -5.80 5.59 -7.69
N ASN A 186 -6.50 6.57 -7.12
CA ASN A 186 -5.93 7.26 -5.97
C ASN A 186 -5.90 6.29 -4.78
N THR A 187 -4.76 6.23 -4.11
CA THR A 187 -4.61 5.33 -2.95
C THR A 187 -3.93 6.04 -1.79
N PHE A 188 -4.59 5.99 -0.64
CA PHE A 188 -4.08 6.46 0.63
C PHE A 188 -3.73 5.28 1.53
N ILE A 189 -2.60 5.38 2.24
CA ILE A 189 -2.13 4.34 3.17
C ILE A 189 -1.66 4.95 4.49
N TYR A 190 -2.00 4.29 5.59
CA TYR A 190 -1.43 4.58 6.90
C TYR A 190 -1.01 3.26 7.56
N LEU A 191 0.30 3.10 7.78
CA LEU A 191 0.86 1.86 8.31
C LEU A 191 0.92 1.93 9.84
N LEU A 192 0.18 1.03 10.49
CA LEU A 192 0.11 0.94 11.94
C LEU A 192 1.11 -0.06 12.52
N GLU A 193 1.58 -1.03 11.73
CA GLU A 193 2.50 -2.08 12.18
C GLU A 193 3.77 -1.54 12.86
N SER A 194 4.22 -0.34 12.48
CA SER A 194 5.35 0.34 13.10
C SER A 194 5.08 0.76 14.55
N GLY A 195 3.82 0.86 14.95
CA GLY A 195 3.42 1.06 16.34
C GLY A 195 3.82 -0.08 17.27
N SER A 196 4.25 -1.23 16.72
CA SER A 196 4.79 -2.35 17.49
C SER A 196 6.08 -2.02 18.24
N VAL A 197 6.74 -0.87 18.01
CA VAL A 197 7.90 -0.43 18.81
C VAL A 197 7.49 0.15 20.18
N TRP A 198 6.25 0.64 20.31
CA TRP A 198 5.70 1.17 21.55
C TRP A 198 5.33 0.06 22.53
N GLN A 199 5.23 0.40 23.81
CA GLN A 199 4.67 -0.52 24.77
C GLN A 199 3.24 -0.88 24.37
N SER A 200 2.96 -2.19 24.36
CA SER A 200 1.65 -2.73 24.01
C SER A 200 0.76 -2.79 25.26
N PRO A 201 -0.57 -2.64 25.11
CA PRO A 201 -1.31 -2.36 23.86
C PRO A 201 -1.45 -0.87 23.55
N ILE A 202 -1.85 -0.56 22.31
CA ILE A 202 -2.54 0.68 22.00
C ILE A 202 -3.95 0.56 22.57
N GLU A 203 -4.31 1.42 23.53
CA GLU A 203 -5.57 1.26 24.28
C GLU A 203 -6.78 1.65 23.42
N ASN A 204 -6.68 2.75 22.66
CA ASN A 204 -7.75 3.22 21.79
C ASN A 204 -7.21 3.88 20.51
N ALA A 205 -7.60 3.36 19.35
CA ALA A 205 -7.34 3.99 18.06
C ALA A 205 -8.66 4.30 17.33
N ALA A 206 -8.78 5.52 16.81
CA ALA A 206 -9.93 5.97 16.03
C ALA A 206 -9.49 6.64 14.72
N PHE A 207 -10.11 6.24 13.62
CA PHE A 207 -9.87 6.77 12.28
C PHE A 207 -11.13 7.46 11.76
N TYR A 208 -10.96 8.68 11.28
CA TYR A 208 -12.01 9.54 10.75
C TYR A 208 -11.65 9.92 9.31
N VAL A 209 -12.31 9.32 8.33
CA VAL A 209 -12.04 9.56 6.91
C VAL A 209 -13.18 10.34 6.28
N GLN A 210 -12.97 11.62 5.99
CA GLN A 210 -13.94 12.50 5.38
C GLN A 210 -13.74 12.60 3.86
N LEU A 211 -14.83 12.52 3.10
CA LEU A 211 -14.83 12.72 1.65
C LEU A 211 -15.00 14.20 1.30
N MET A 212 -14.03 14.76 0.59
CA MET A 212 -13.99 16.17 0.18
C MET A 212 -14.11 16.32 -1.34
N ASP A 213 -14.21 17.56 -1.83
CA ASP A 213 -14.25 17.92 -3.26
C ASP A 213 -15.24 17.11 -4.11
N GLY A 214 -16.43 16.91 -3.52
CA GLY A 214 -17.53 16.22 -4.19
C GLY A 214 -17.36 14.70 -4.28
N LEU A 215 -16.34 14.10 -3.66
CA LEU A 215 -16.24 12.65 -3.55
C LEU A 215 -17.47 12.07 -2.84
N LEU A 216 -17.92 10.94 -3.38
CA LEU A 216 -19.08 10.19 -2.92
C LEU A 216 -18.64 8.80 -2.42
N PRO A 217 -19.47 8.13 -1.61
CA PRO A 217 -19.20 6.74 -1.20
C PRO A 217 -18.99 5.79 -2.37
N THR A 218 -19.63 6.04 -3.51
CA THR A 218 -19.47 5.27 -4.75
C THR A 218 -18.10 5.44 -5.41
N ASP A 219 -17.37 6.50 -5.06
CA ASP A 219 -16.00 6.72 -5.53
C ASP A 219 -14.98 5.94 -4.69
N ILE A 220 -15.40 5.30 -3.60
CA ILE A 220 -14.54 4.44 -2.79
C ILE A 220 -14.53 3.03 -3.38
N ASN A 221 -13.39 2.63 -3.92
CA ASN A 221 -13.19 1.29 -4.47
C ASN A 221 -12.95 0.27 -3.35
N GLY A 222 -12.29 0.70 -2.27
CA GLY A 222 -12.39 0.01 -1.00
C GLY A 222 -11.56 0.57 0.14
N ILE A 223 -11.85 0.09 1.36
CA ILE A 223 -11.18 0.42 2.63
C ILE A 223 -10.78 -0.88 3.34
N SER A 224 -9.57 -0.95 3.89
CA SER A 224 -9.13 -2.12 4.66
C SER A 224 -9.98 -2.34 5.92
N THR A 225 -10.15 -3.60 6.31
CA THR A 225 -11.19 -4.00 7.28
C THR A 225 -10.75 -3.95 8.75
N GLY A 226 -9.49 -3.57 9.03
CA GLY A 226 -8.89 -3.63 10.38
C GLY A 226 -9.64 -2.84 11.47
N PHE A 227 -10.46 -1.85 11.10
CA PHE A 227 -11.15 -0.93 12.02
C PHE A 227 -12.69 -0.95 11.94
N ASN A 228 -13.28 -1.89 11.19
CA ASN A 228 -14.75 -2.03 11.07
C ASN A 228 -15.48 -0.71 10.77
N PHE A 229 -15.04 0.00 9.72
CA PHE A 229 -15.57 1.32 9.39
C PHE A 229 -17.09 1.34 9.18
N LYS A 230 -17.71 2.39 9.72
CA LYS A 230 -19.12 2.75 9.49
C LYS A 230 -19.18 4.12 8.85
N TYR A 231 -20.28 4.43 8.16
CA TYR A 231 -20.40 5.67 7.40
C TYR A 231 -21.51 6.59 7.89
N SER A 232 -21.24 7.89 7.90
CA SER A 232 -22.20 8.96 8.15
C SER A 232 -22.45 9.79 6.89
N GLU A 233 -23.67 9.72 6.37
CA GLU A 233 -24.10 10.52 5.20
C GLU A 233 -23.99 12.03 5.46
N LYS A 234 -24.45 12.48 6.63
CA LYS A 234 -24.53 13.90 7.00
C LYS A 234 -23.18 14.59 6.92
N HIS A 235 -22.12 13.89 7.32
CA HIS A 235 -20.76 14.43 7.39
C HIS A 235 -19.82 13.90 6.31
N LYS A 236 -20.33 13.02 5.43
CA LYS A 236 -19.54 12.25 4.46
C LYS A 236 -18.31 11.60 5.08
N LEU A 237 -18.53 10.92 6.20
CA LEU A 237 -17.48 10.53 7.13
C LEU A 237 -17.52 9.03 7.42
N TYR A 238 -16.42 8.34 7.17
CA TYR A 238 -16.18 7.00 7.68
C TYR A 238 -15.52 7.09 9.06
N ILE A 239 -16.01 6.27 10.00
CA ILE A 239 -15.50 6.18 11.37
C ILE A 239 -15.17 4.71 11.64
N GLY A 240 -13.91 4.45 11.97
CA GLY A 240 -13.41 3.14 12.37
C GLY A 240 -12.70 3.24 13.71
N GLU A 241 -12.88 2.24 14.57
CA GLU A 241 -12.33 2.25 15.93
C GLU A 241 -11.82 0.86 16.31
N LYS A 242 -10.74 0.83 17.10
CA LYS A 242 -10.16 -0.40 17.64
C LYS A 242 -9.61 -0.14 19.04
N LEU A 243 -9.82 -1.11 19.93
CA LEU A 243 -9.42 -1.02 21.33
C LEU A 243 -8.41 -2.12 21.67
N ASN A 244 -7.50 -1.81 22.60
CA ASN A 244 -6.58 -2.74 23.26
C ASN A 244 -5.91 -3.73 22.29
N PHE A 245 -5.19 -3.22 21.30
CA PHE A 245 -4.55 -4.05 20.27
C PHE A 245 -3.05 -3.81 20.16
N SER A 246 -2.36 -4.84 19.66
CA SER A 246 -0.97 -4.73 19.20
C SER A 246 -1.02 -4.62 17.67
N PRO A 247 -0.48 -3.55 17.07
CA PRO A 247 -0.53 -3.39 15.63
C PRO A 247 0.16 -4.53 14.88
N THR A 248 -0.52 -5.04 13.88
CA THR A 248 -0.02 -6.01 12.91
C THR A 248 -0.19 -5.45 11.50
N PRO A 249 0.45 -6.05 10.49
CA PRO A 249 0.24 -5.63 9.11
C PRO A 249 -1.24 -5.63 8.66
N LYS A 250 -2.08 -6.50 9.24
CA LYS A 250 -3.53 -6.54 8.96
C LYS A 250 -4.29 -5.31 9.46
N ASP A 251 -3.69 -4.56 10.37
CA ASP A 251 -4.26 -3.34 10.91
C ASP A 251 -3.95 -2.13 10.04
N ASN A 252 -3.05 -2.24 9.06
CA ASN A 252 -2.73 -1.13 8.17
C ASN A 252 -3.99 -0.61 7.46
N LEU A 253 -4.17 0.71 7.47
CA LEU A 253 -5.27 1.38 6.78
C LEU A 253 -4.89 1.59 5.33
N VAL A 254 -5.64 0.99 4.40
CA VAL A 254 -5.49 1.24 2.97
C VAL A 254 -6.84 1.64 2.40
N ILE A 255 -6.85 2.74 1.66
CA ILE A 255 -8.05 3.28 1.02
C ILE A 255 -7.72 3.52 -0.44
N SER A 256 -8.37 2.77 -1.33
CA SER A 256 -8.33 3.07 -2.77
C SER A 256 -9.64 3.71 -3.19
N TYR A 257 -9.56 4.80 -3.94
CA TYR A 257 -10.69 5.63 -4.27
C TYR A 257 -10.41 6.43 -5.52
N HIS A 258 -11.45 6.69 -6.32
CA HIS A 258 -11.42 7.55 -7.50
C HIS A 258 -10.36 7.16 -8.56
N ASN A 259 -10.61 7.51 -9.81
CA ASN A 259 -9.62 7.25 -10.85
C ASN A 259 -8.46 8.26 -10.74
N LYS A 260 -7.32 7.89 -11.31
CA LYS A 260 -6.20 8.82 -11.50
C LYS A 260 -6.65 10.04 -12.31
N GLU A 261 -6.27 11.22 -11.85
CA GLU A 261 -6.44 12.50 -12.53
C GLU A 261 -5.22 12.78 -13.42
N ASP A 262 -5.41 12.89 -14.74
CA ASP A 262 -4.28 13.03 -15.67
C ASP A 262 -3.56 14.39 -15.57
N GLU A 263 -4.31 15.47 -15.31
CA GLU A 263 -3.78 16.84 -15.21
C GLU A 263 -3.60 17.31 -13.75
N PHE A 264 -3.32 16.39 -12.83
CA PHE A 264 -3.20 16.71 -11.40
C PHE A 264 -1.90 17.46 -11.06
N LEU A 265 -2.03 18.73 -10.64
CA LEU A 265 -0.91 19.59 -10.24
C LEU A 265 -0.78 19.66 -8.72
N PHE A 266 -0.10 18.69 -8.11
CA PHE A 266 0.04 18.61 -6.65
C PHE A 266 0.70 19.86 -6.03
N ASN A 267 1.70 20.46 -6.68
CA ASN A 267 2.35 21.68 -6.18
C ASN A 267 1.39 22.87 -6.03
N LYS A 268 0.34 22.95 -6.88
CA LYS A 268 -0.70 23.96 -6.78
C LYS A 268 -1.60 23.74 -5.56
N ILE A 269 -1.79 22.49 -5.14
CA ILE A 269 -2.53 22.17 -3.90
C ILE A 269 -1.74 22.64 -2.68
N LEU A 270 -0.41 22.44 -2.68
CA LEU A 270 0.46 22.82 -1.57
C LEU A 270 0.51 24.34 -1.32
N SER A 271 0.19 25.18 -2.33
CA SER A 271 0.09 26.63 -2.11
C SER A 271 -1.02 27.00 -1.12
N ASN A 272 -2.08 26.18 -1.03
CA ASN A 272 -3.25 26.41 -0.18
C ASN A 272 -3.23 25.59 1.12
N ARG A 273 -2.05 25.09 1.53
CA ARG A 273 -1.88 24.22 2.71
C ARG A 273 -2.47 24.74 4.02
N ASN A 274 -2.47 26.06 4.24
CA ASN A 274 -2.99 26.64 5.47
C ASN A 274 -4.51 26.44 5.57
N ASP A 275 -5.24 26.64 4.47
CA ASP A 275 -6.69 26.42 4.41
C ASP A 275 -7.03 24.94 4.57
N LEU A 276 -6.22 24.06 3.98
CA LEU A 276 -6.33 22.61 4.15
C LEU A 276 -6.16 22.21 5.63
N TYR A 277 -5.20 22.81 6.34
CA TYR A 277 -5.01 22.55 7.77
C TYR A 277 -6.11 23.16 8.66
N LEU A 278 -6.70 24.29 8.28
CA LEU A 278 -7.88 24.83 8.95
C LEU A 278 -9.11 23.92 8.75
N SER A 279 -9.29 23.39 7.54
CA SER A 279 -10.37 22.45 7.21
C SER A 279 -10.28 21.18 8.04
N ILE A 280 -9.11 20.54 8.12
CA ILE A 280 -8.96 19.30 8.90
C ILE A 280 -9.05 19.52 10.42
N ASN A 281 -8.67 20.70 10.91
CA ASN A 281 -8.92 21.05 12.31
C ASN A 281 -10.42 21.14 12.62
N SER A 282 -11.22 21.60 11.65
CA SER A 282 -12.68 21.67 11.81
C SER A 282 -13.29 20.26 11.95
N LEU A 283 -12.77 19.26 11.22
CA LEU A 283 -13.16 17.85 11.33
C LEU A 283 -12.94 17.29 12.75
N GLU A 284 -11.84 17.66 13.42
CA GLU A 284 -11.59 17.25 14.80
C GLU A 284 -12.70 17.72 15.74
N THR A 285 -13.12 18.98 15.59
CA THR A 285 -14.11 19.64 16.45
C THR A 285 -15.55 19.21 16.19
N LEU A 286 -15.80 18.41 15.15
CA LEU A 286 -17.15 17.94 14.84
C LEU A 286 -17.73 17.12 16.02
N PRO A 287 -18.98 17.40 16.44
CA PRO A 287 -19.65 16.61 17.45
C PRO A 287 -19.83 15.17 16.97
N LYS A 288 -19.17 14.23 17.64
CA LYS A 288 -19.23 12.80 17.32
C LYS A 288 -20.43 12.09 17.98
N ASN A 289 -21.00 12.71 19.02
CA ASN A 289 -22.15 12.17 19.74
C ASN A 289 -23.42 12.29 18.89
N GLY A 290 -24.18 11.20 18.79
CA GLY A 290 -25.44 11.17 18.04
C GLY A 290 -25.28 11.15 16.52
N ILE A 291 -24.06 10.89 15.99
CA ILE A 291 -23.89 10.65 14.56
C ILE A 291 -24.60 9.34 14.20
N LEU A 292 -25.58 9.43 13.28
CA LEU A 292 -26.20 8.26 12.69
C LEU A 292 -25.18 7.55 11.79
N LEU A 293 -24.79 6.34 12.17
CA LEU A 293 -23.81 5.52 11.46
C LEU A 293 -24.52 4.34 10.80
N LYS A 294 -24.27 4.18 9.50
CA LYS A 294 -24.74 3.04 8.70
C LYS A 294 -23.60 2.06 8.48
N LYS A 295 -23.93 0.76 8.47
CA LYS A 295 -23.02 -0.24 7.89
C LYS A 295 -22.96 -0.01 6.39
N ILE A 296 -21.78 -0.15 5.82
CA ILE A 296 -21.53 0.01 4.39
C ILE A 296 -20.62 -1.13 3.93
N ASP A 297 -20.78 -1.55 2.68
CA ASP A 297 -19.80 -2.43 2.05
C ASP A 297 -18.53 -1.63 1.78
N LEU A 298 -17.44 -2.05 2.39
CA LEU A 298 -16.14 -1.38 2.28
C LEU A 298 -15.39 -1.80 1.02
N GLY A 299 -15.89 -2.76 0.23
CA GLY A 299 -15.18 -3.27 -0.94
C GLY A 299 -13.82 -3.88 -0.60
N ASN A 300 -12.95 -3.95 -1.60
CA ASN A 300 -11.57 -4.42 -1.42
C ASN A 300 -10.61 -3.37 -2.02
N PRO A 301 -9.79 -2.69 -1.21
CA PRO A 301 -8.88 -1.64 -1.70
C PRO A 301 -7.82 -2.17 -2.69
N TYR A 302 -7.62 -3.49 -2.72
CA TYR A 302 -6.64 -4.17 -3.56
C TYR A 302 -7.26 -4.82 -4.80
N ALA A 303 -8.57 -4.66 -5.00
CA ALA A 303 -9.23 -5.19 -6.19
C ALA A 303 -8.68 -4.51 -7.45
N VAL A 304 -8.35 -5.32 -8.46
CA VAL A 304 -7.90 -4.84 -9.77
C VAL A 304 -8.86 -5.39 -10.81
N LYS A 305 -9.43 -4.51 -11.64
CA LYS A 305 -10.28 -4.94 -12.76
C LYS A 305 -9.40 -5.64 -13.80
N PRO A 306 -9.76 -6.84 -14.28
CA PRO A 306 -9.00 -7.50 -15.33
C PRO A 306 -9.03 -6.66 -16.61
N ASN A 307 -7.88 -6.46 -17.23
CA ASN A 307 -7.75 -5.71 -18.49
C ASN A 307 -7.08 -6.59 -19.56
N PHE A 308 -7.37 -6.32 -20.83
CA PHE A 308 -6.85 -7.11 -21.96
C PHE A 308 -5.30 -7.16 -21.96
N SER A 309 -4.66 -6.05 -21.60
CA SER A 309 -3.21 -5.96 -21.44
C SER A 309 -2.65 -6.91 -20.38
N GLY A 310 -3.40 -7.21 -19.31
CA GLY A 310 -3.00 -8.17 -18.29
C GLY A 310 -3.06 -9.62 -18.77
N PHE A 311 -3.84 -9.91 -19.81
CA PHE A 311 -3.88 -11.23 -20.45
C PHE A 311 -2.79 -11.42 -21.52
N LEU A 312 -2.27 -10.32 -22.08
CA LEU A 312 -1.29 -10.39 -23.18
C LEU A 312 -0.01 -11.16 -22.81
N PRO A 313 0.62 -10.98 -21.63
CA PRO A 313 1.79 -11.78 -21.24
C PRO A 313 1.48 -13.27 -21.14
N ILE A 314 0.29 -13.62 -20.63
CA ILE A 314 -0.18 -15.01 -20.53
C ILE A 314 -0.36 -15.59 -21.93
N LEU A 315 -1.00 -14.85 -22.83
CA LEU A 315 -1.23 -15.26 -24.22
C LEU A 315 0.08 -15.42 -25.00
N LEU A 316 1.03 -14.49 -24.84
CA LEU A 316 2.36 -14.58 -25.44
C LEU A 316 3.16 -15.76 -24.89
N THR A 317 3.07 -16.03 -23.59
CA THR A 317 3.72 -17.19 -22.97
C THR A 317 3.18 -18.49 -23.56
N TYR A 318 1.85 -18.61 -23.69
CA TYR A 318 1.23 -19.76 -24.34
C TYR A 318 1.64 -19.86 -25.82
N PHE A 319 1.69 -18.74 -26.53
CA PHE A 319 2.13 -18.73 -27.92
C PHE A 319 3.56 -19.27 -28.04
N VAL A 320 4.53 -18.74 -27.29
CA VAL A 320 5.93 -19.21 -27.32
C VAL A 320 6.06 -20.68 -26.91
N MET A 321 5.29 -21.11 -25.91
CA MET A 321 5.32 -22.49 -25.40
C MET A 321 4.78 -23.51 -26.40
N TYR A 322 3.67 -23.18 -27.09
CA TYR A 322 3.03 -24.11 -28.03
C TYR A 322 3.52 -23.97 -29.46
N LEU A 323 4.16 -22.85 -29.82
CA LEU A 323 4.66 -22.59 -31.17
C LEU A 323 5.60 -23.70 -31.70
N PRO A 324 6.57 -24.23 -30.93
CA PRO A 324 7.40 -25.34 -31.39
C PRO A 324 6.59 -26.60 -31.71
N GLY A 325 5.61 -26.94 -30.87
CA GLY A 325 4.73 -28.09 -31.08
C GLY A 325 3.85 -27.92 -32.32
N ILE A 326 3.32 -26.72 -32.55
CA ILE A 326 2.55 -26.37 -33.75
C ILE A 326 3.42 -26.47 -35.01
N ILE A 327 4.66 -25.95 -34.97
CA ILE A 327 5.61 -26.04 -36.09
C ILE A 327 5.93 -27.51 -36.42
N ILE A 328 6.23 -28.34 -35.40
CA ILE A 328 6.50 -29.77 -35.59
C ILE A 328 5.29 -30.49 -36.19
N ALA A 329 4.08 -30.20 -35.71
CA ALA A 329 2.85 -30.78 -36.24
C ALA A 329 2.63 -30.41 -37.72
N ILE A 330 2.85 -29.15 -38.09
CA ILE A 330 2.76 -28.68 -39.49
C ILE A 330 3.79 -29.40 -40.36
N LEU A 331 5.05 -29.48 -39.92
CA LEU A 331 6.12 -30.18 -40.65
C LEU A 331 5.80 -31.68 -40.85
N LEU A 332 5.25 -32.35 -39.82
CA LEU A 332 4.80 -33.74 -39.92
C LEU A 332 3.67 -33.92 -40.91
N ILE A 333 2.67 -33.02 -40.93
CA ILE A 333 1.57 -33.06 -41.90
C ILE A 333 2.10 -32.89 -43.32
N ILE A 334 3.01 -31.93 -43.54
CA ILE A 334 3.65 -31.70 -44.85
C ILE A 334 4.44 -32.95 -45.28
N PHE A 335 5.22 -33.54 -44.38
CA PHE A 335 6.00 -34.74 -44.65
C PHE A 335 5.12 -35.96 -44.98
N ILE A 336 4.04 -36.18 -44.23
CA ILE A 336 3.07 -37.25 -44.50
C ILE A 336 2.42 -37.05 -45.87
N ARG A 337 1.97 -35.82 -46.19
CA ARG A 337 1.41 -35.50 -47.51
C ARG A 337 2.41 -35.76 -48.63
N TYR A 338 3.67 -35.37 -48.44
CA TYR A 338 4.74 -35.64 -49.40
C TYR A 338 4.94 -37.14 -49.62
N MET A 339 5.03 -37.92 -48.55
CA MET A 339 5.19 -39.39 -48.61
C MET A 339 4.00 -40.09 -49.29
N LEU A 340 2.77 -39.64 -49.02
CA LEU A 340 1.57 -40.17 -49.66
C LEU A 340 1.55 -39.86 -51.17
N LYS A 341 1.94 -38.64 -51.57
CA LYS A 341 2.05 -38.25 -52.98
C LYS A 341 3.12 -39.08 -53.70
N ARG A 342 4.27 -39.29 -53.07
CA ARG A 342 5.37 -40.11 -53.63
C ARG A 342 5.01 -41.59 -53.76
N ARG A 343 4.19 -42.14 -52.85
CA ARG A 343 3.67 -43.50 -52.96
C ARG A 343 2.65 -43.67 -54.09
N LYS A 344 1.75 -42.70 -54.28
CA LYS A 344 0.81 -42.73 -55.43
C LYS A 344 1.55 -42.73 -56.78
N LEU A 345 2.65 -41.99 -56.88
CA LEU A 345 3.49 -41.97 -58.09
C LEU A 345 4.21 -43.30 -58.36
N LYS A 346 4.57 -44.07 -57.31
CA LYS A 346 5.19 -45.41 -57.44
C LYS A 346 4.21 -46.55 -57.72
N ILE A 347 2.90 -46.34 -57.54
CA ILE A 347 1.86 -47.35 -57.83
C ILE A 347 1.34 -47.18 -59.27
N ASN A 348 1.52 -45.99 -59.86
CA ASN A 348 1.12 -45.68 -61.24
C ASN A 348 2.30 -45.69 -62.24
N SER A 349 3.48 -46.18 -61.83
CA SER A 349 4.60 -46.55 -62.71
C SER A 349 4.84 -48.03 -62.58
#